data_AF-A0A263DPS8-F1
#
_entry.id   AF-A0A263DPS8-F1
#
_cell.length_a   1.000
_cell.length_b   1.000
_cell.length_c   1.000
_cell.angle_alpha   90.00
_cell.angle_beta   90.00
_cell.angle_gamma   90.00
#
_symmetry.space_group_name_H-M   'P 1'
#
loop_
_entity.id
_entity.type
_entity.pdbx_description
1 polymer ?
#
loop_
_entity_poly.entity_id
_entity_poly.type
_entity_poly.pdbx_seq_one_letter_code
_entity_poly.pdbx_strand_id
1 'polypeptide(L)'
;MTYIQHALKVLNRACPGLAPELAQLYALLALTRGSRTTLQDVHDAWAVWRNTTRPNHPSLVPFDQLSQDVQELDRKYMQAIHRTAREVTR
;
A
#
# COMPACT_ATOMS: atom_id res chain seq x y z
N MET A 1 -11.39 14.07 -13.83
CA MET A 1 -10.56 13.26 -12.93
C MET A 1 -11.25 11.91 -12.77
N THR A 2 -10.60 10.80 -13.13
CA THR A 2 -11.16 9.45 -12.96
C THR A 2 -11.12 9.02 -11.50
N TYR A 3 -11.88 7.99 -11.12
CA TYR A 3 -11.86 7.47 -9.74
C TYR A 3 -10.46 6.96 -9.33
N ILE A 4 -9.68 6.40 -10.27
CA ILE A 4 -8.28 6.03 -10.07
C ILE A 4 -7.40 7.26 -9.82
N GLN A 5 -7.54 8.31 -10.65
CA GLN A 5 -6.79 9.56 -10.45
C GLN A 5 -7.13 10.21 -9.10
N HIS A 6 -8.39 10.09 -8.65
CA HIS A 6 -8.79 10.54 -7.33
C HIS A 6 -8.09 9.73 -6.22
N ALA A 7 -8.11 8.40 -6.29
CA ALA A 7 -7.43 7.53 -5.33
C ALA A 7 -5.93 7.83 -5.22
N LEU A 8 -5.25 7.95 -6.36
CA LEU A 8 -3.82 8.28 -6.42
C LEU A 8 -3.52 9.66 -5.82
N LYS A 9 -4.39 10.65 -6.06
CA LYS A 9 -4.24 11.99 -5.47
C LYS A 9 -4.37 11.95 -3.94
N VAL A 10 -5.28 11.16 -3.40
CA VAL A 10 -5.44 11.01 -1.94
C VAL A 10 -4.24 10.27 -1.33
N LEU A 11 -3.80 9.17 -1.95
CA LEU A 11 -2.61 8.43 -1.51
C LEU A 11 -1.34 9.29 -1.50
N ASN A 12 -1.09 10.05 -2.57
CA ASN A 12 0.08 10.91 -2.66
C ASN A 12 0.07 12.04 -1.61
N ARG A 13 -1.10 12.51 -1.20
CA ARG A 13 -1.23 13.48 -0.10
C ARG A 13 -0.96 12.84 1.26
N ALA A 14 -1.45 11.62 1.47
CA ALA A 14 -1.28 10.88 2.73
C ALA A 14 0.14 10.32 2.90
N CYS A 15 0.81 9.99 1.79
CA CYS A 15 2.15 9.40 1.76
C CYS A 15 2.96 10.05 0.64
N PRO A 16 3.51 11.26 0.87
CA PRO A 16 4.35 11.94 -0.11
C PRO A 16 5.57 11.09 -0.47
N GLY A 17 5.94 11.06 -1.75
CA GLY A 17 7.11 10.33 -2.24
C GLY A 17 6.90 8.84 -2.50
N LEU A 18 5.66 8.33 -2.47
CA LEU A 18 5.34 6.99 -2.97
C LEU A 18 5.78 6.85 -4.44
N ALA A 19 6.46 5.75 -4.76
CA ALA A 19 6.74 5.39 -6.14
C ALA A 19 5.42 5.23 -6.92
N PRO A 20 5.30 5.74 -8.17
CA PRO A 20 4.06 5.70 -8.93
C PRO A 20 3.46 4.30 -9.07
N GLU A 21 4.28 3.28 -9.28
CA GLU A 21 3.85 1.89 -9.45
C GLU A 21 3.34 1.31 -8.13
N LEU A 22 3.98 1.62 -7.01
CA LEU A 22 3.51 1.23 -5.68
C LEU A 22 2.18 1.91 -5.32
N ALA A 23 2.04 3.20 -5.68
CA ALA A 23 0.80 3.94 -5.47
C ALA A 23 -0.38 3.30 -6.23
N GLN A 24 -0.15 2.73 -7.42
CA GLN A 24 -1.18 1.99 -8.16
C GLN A 24 -1.62 0.71 -7.42
N LEU A 25 -0.69 -0.04 -6.85
CA LEU A 25 -1.01 -1.23 -6.05
C LEU A 25 -1.80 -0.87 -4.79
N TYR A 26 -1.42 0.20 -4.10
CA TYR A 26 -2.16 0.69 -2.93
C TYR A 26 -3.53 1.26 -3.29
N ALA A 27 -3.68 1.89 -4.46
CA ALA A 27 -4.99 2.30 -4.97
C ALA A 27 -5.89 1.08 -5.23
N LEU A 28 -5.32 0.00 -5.79
CA LEU A 28 -6.05 -1.26 -5.96
C LEU A 28 -6.52 -1.84 -4.62
N LEU A 29 -5.67 -1.83 -3.58
CA LEU A 29 -6.06 -2.25 -2.24
C LEU A 29 -7.19 -1.37 -1.67
N ALA A 30 -7.12 -0.05 -1.87
CA ALA A 30 -8.18 0.86 -1.41
C ALA A 30 -9.54 0.55 -2.05
N LEU A 31 -9.55 0.14 -3.32
CA LEU A 31 -10.77 -0.15 -4.08
C LEU A 31 -11.34 -1.55 -3.80
N THR A 32 -10.47 -2.53 -3.56
CA THR A 32 -10.88 -3.95 -3.43
C THR A 32 -11.07 -4.38 -1.97
N ARG A 33 -10.19 -3.92 -1.08
CA ARG A 33 -10.17 -4.28 0.34
C ARG A 33 -10.68 -3.14 1.22
N GLY A 34 -10.37 -1.90 0.82
CA GLY A 34 -10.79 -0.70 1.53
C GLY A 34 -10.34 -0.71 3.00
N SER A 35 -11.28 -0.52 3.93
CA SER A 35 -11.03 -0.57 5.37
C SER A 35 -10.63 -1.96 5.91
N ARG A 36 -10.80 -3.02 5.11
CA ARG A 36 -10.37 -4.39 5.46
C ARG A 36 -8.92 -4.67 5.09
N THR A 37 -8.21 -3.70 4.52
CA THR A 37 -6.77 -3.84 4.22
C THR A 37 -6.00 -4.07 5.51
N THR A 38 -5.23 -5.15 5.56
CA THR A 38 -4.37 -5.53 6.69
C THR A 38 -2.93 -5.07 6.46
N LEU A 39 -2.05 -5.21 7.46
CA LEU A 39 -0.62 -4.97 7.27
C LEU A 39 -0.01 -5.95 6.25
N GLN A 40 -0.42 -7.22 6.29
CA GLN A 40 0.01 -8.22 5.31
C GLN A 40 -0.40 -7.84 3.88
N ASP A 41 -1.64 -7.35 3.67
CA ASP A 41 -2.08 -6.89 2.35
C ASP A 41 -1.15 -5.78 1.80
N VAL A 42 -0.70 -4.86 2.67
CA VAL A 42 0.24 -3.79 2.31
C VAL A 42 1.62 -4.35 1.98
N HIS A 43 2.13 -5.25 2.83
CA HIS A 43 3.41 -5.91 2.62
C HIS A 43 3.46 -6.66 1.30
N ASP A 44 2.43 -7.46 0.99
CA ASP A 44 2.38 -8.24 -0.24
C ASP A 44 2.37 -7.33 -1.48
N ALA A 45 1.63 -6.22 -1.44
CA ALA A 45 1.65 -5.22 -2.50
C ALA A 45 3.02 -4.53 -2.63
N TRP A 46 3.65 -4.15 -1.51
CA TRP A 46 5.00 -3.61 -1.51
C TRP A 46 6.02 -4.62 -2.04
N ALA A 47 5.89 -5.90 -1.68
CA ALA A 47 6.77 -6.99 -2.09
C ALA A 47 6.67 -7.24 -3.59
N VAL A 48 5.47 -7.17 -4.18
CA VAL A 48 5.27 -7.24 -5.65
C VAL A 48 6.07 -6.13 -6.35
N TRP A 49 5.96 -4.89 -5.90
CA TRP A 49 6.73 -3.78 -6.48
C TRP A 49 8.24 -3.89 -6.20
N ARG A 50 8.60 -4.30 -4.98
CA ARG A 50 10.00 -4.45 -4.57
C ARG A 50 10.70 -5.58 -5.32
N ASN A 51 10.00 -6.68 -5.61
CA ASN A 51 10.53 -7.78 -6.43
C ASN A 51 10.94 -7.30 -7.83
N THR A 52 10.15 -6.41 -8.44
CA THR A 52 10.47 -5.83 -9.76
C THR A 52 11.63 -4.84 -9.70
N THR A 53 11.77 -4.07 -8.61
CA THR A 53 12.79 -3.00 -8.52
C THR A 53 14.11 -3.44 -7.88
N ARG A 54 14.06 -4.38 -6.93
CA ARG A 54 15.20 -4.93 -6.19
C ARG A 54 14.84 -6.33 -5.63
N PRO A 55 14.93 -7.39 -6.44
CA PRO A 55 14.51 -8.75 -6.05
C PRO A 55 15.35 -9.38 -4.94
N ASN A 56 16.52 -8.82 -4.61
CA ASN A 56 17.39 -9.31 -3.52
C ASN A 56 17.14 -8.58 -2.17
N HIS A 57 16.02 -7.88 -2.01
CA HIS A 57 15.73 -7.16 -0.77
C HIS A 57 15.41 -8.16 0.36
N PRO A 58 16.04 -8.03 1.55
CA PRO A 58 15.92 -9.03 2.62
C PRO A 58 14.50 -9.21 3.17
N SER A 59 13.68 -8.16 3.13
CA SER A 59 12.27 -8.23 3.54
C SER A 59 11.34 -8.89 2.52
N LEU A 60 11.83 -9.42 1.39
CA LEU A 60 11.02 -10.23 0.47
C LEU A 60 10.83 -11.66 1.01
N VAL A 61 10.17 -11.73 2.17
CA VAL A 61 9.77 -12.95 2.87
C VAL A 61 8.29 -12.82 3.26
N PRO A 62 7.59 -13.93 3.58
CA PRO A 62 6.23 -13.88 4.14
C PRO A 62 6.12 -12.93 5.33
N PHE A 63 4.98 -12.23 5.45
CA PHE A 63 4.77 -11.18 6.45
C PHE A 63 5.00 -11.66 7.89
N ASP A 64 4.59 -12.89 8.21
CA ASP A 64 4.76 -13.52 9.51
C ASP A 64 6.22 -13.87 9.86
N GLN A 65 7.12 -13.84 8.88
CA GLN A 65 8.56 -14.02 9.08
C GLN A 65 9.30 -12.70 9.34
N LEU A 66 8.63 -11.55 9.19
CA LEU A 66 9.19 -10.26 9.56
C LEU A 66 9.15 -10.06 11.07
N SER A 67 10.13 -9.32 11.61
CA SER A 67 10.03 -8.84 12.99
C SER A 67 8.86 -7.86 13.13
N GLN A 68 8.28 -7.77 14.34
CA GLN A 68 7.14 -6.89 14.61
C GLN A 68 7.43 -5.42 14.24
N ASP A 69 8.65 -4.95 14.50
CA ASP A 69 9.05 -3.58 14.15
C ASP A 69 9.04 -3.34 12.63
N VAL A 70 9.39 -4.35 11.84
CA VAL A 70 9.36 -4.25 10.37
C VAL A 70 7.92 -4.34 9.86
N GLN A 71 7.10 -5.23 10.42
CA GLN A 71 5.65 -5.28 10.12
C GLN A 71 4.96 -3.93 10.40
N GLU A 72 5.37 -3.26 11.47
CA GLU A 72 4.78 -1.98 11.90
C GLU A 72 5.06 -0.84 10.90
N LEU A 73 6.12 -0.94 10.09
CA LEU A 73 6.42 0.04 9.03
C LEU A 73 5.29 0.16 8.00
N ASP A 74 4.51 -0.91 7.80
CA ASP A 74 3.38 -0.95 6.87
C ASP A 74 2.15 -0.20 7.39
N ARG A 75 2.06 0.07 8.70
CA ARG A 75 0.85 0.64 9.32
C ARG A 75 0.48 2.00 8.75
N LYS A 76 1.46 2.86 8.49
CA LYS A 76 1.21 4.19 7.91
C LYS A 76 0.56 4.10 6.52
N TYR A 77 0.94 3.10 5.72
CA TYR A 77 0.38 2.88 4.39
C TYR A 77 -1.00 2.24 4.47
N MET A 78 -1.21 1.29 5.38
CA MET A 78 -2.54 0.73 5.67
C MET A 78 -3.53 1.84 6.04
N GLN A 79 -3.13 2.78 6.92
CA GLN A 79 -3.96 3.92 7.30
C GLN A 79 -4.26 4.85 6.11
N ALA A 80 -3.27 5.10 5.24
CA ALA A 80 -3.45 5.88 4.02
C ALA A 80 -4.44 5.21 3.03
N ILE A 81 -4.35 3.89 2.87
CA ILE A 81 -5.27 3.09 2.06
C ILE A 81 -6.68 3.16 2.63
N HIS A 82 -6.85 2.99 3.94
CA HIS A 82 -8.15 3.09 4.61
C HIS A 82 -8.78 4.48 4.42
N ARG A 83 -7.97 5.54 4.52
CA ARG A 83 -8.42 6.91 4.26
C ARG A 83 -8.88 7.07 2.81
N THR A 84 -8.06 6.59 1.87
CA THR A 84 -8.36 6.65 0.44
C THR A 84 -9.66 5.95 0.10
N ALA A 85 -9.91 4.77 0.66
CA ALA A 85 -11.14 4.03 0.47
C ALA A 85 -12.39 4.84 0.89
N ARG A 86 -12.33 5.54 2.03
CA ARG A 86 -13.44 6.39 2.50
C ARG A 86 -13.71 7.59 1.60
N GLU A 87 -12.70 8.10 0.90
CA GLU A 87 -12.81 9.26 0.02
C GLU A 87 -13.22 8.88 -1.42
N VAL A 88 -13.00 7.62 -1.83
CA VAL A 88 -13.28 7.14 -3.20
C VAL A 88 -14.59 6.35 -3.32
N THR A 89 -15.07 5.69 -2.25
CA THR A 89 -16.35 4.95 -2.24
C THR A 89 -17.57 5.84 -1.94
N ARG A 90 -17.54 7.10 -2.39
CA ARG A 90 -18.69 8.03 -2.38
C ARG A 90 -19.07 8.36 -3.81
#